data_AF-A0A4Y3KPM8-F1
#
_entry.id   AF-A0A4Y3KPM8-F1
#
_cell.length_a   1.000
_cell.length_b   1.000
_cell.length_c   1.000
_cell.angle_alpha   90.00
_cell.angle_beta   90.00
_cell.angle_gamma   90.00
#
_symmetry.space_group_name_H-M   'P 1'
#
loop_
_entity.id
_entity.type
_entity.pdbx_description
1 polymer ?
#
loop_
_entity_poly.entity_id
_entity_poly.type
_entity_poly.pdbx_seq_one_letter_code
_entity_poly.pdbx_strand_id
1 'polypeptide(L)'
;MMDGYEVDTDRWRDHARRVDAHGQDVAGIAGRARAMAADRLAYGVVLAPLGVRMSLVQGAAAGAIDGLSGVLAVAADAVRAGAAVSDEVDDLVAATFRKALR
;
A
#
# COMPACT_ATOMS: atom_id res chain seq x y z
N MET A 1 -28.33 4.99 25.99
CA MET A 1 -28.36 4.45 24.61
C MET A 1 -26.92 4.53 24.14
N MET A 2 -26.17 3.43 24.17
CA MET A 2 -24.79 3.45 23.65
C MET A 2 -24.93 3.57 22.14
N ASP A 3 -24.40 4.65 21.57
CA ASP A 3 -24.18 4.75 20.13
C ASP A 3 -23.28 3.58 19.75
N GLY A 4 -23.87 2.53 19.17
CA GLY A 4 -23.11 1.43 18.63
C GLY A 4 -22.28 1.97 17.47
N TYR A 5 -20.98 1.71 17.49
CA TYR A 5 -20.11 2.06 16.37
C TYR A 5 -20.48 1.16 15.20
N GLU A 6 -21.21 1.69 14.21
CA GLU A 6 -21.58 0.96 13.00
C GLU A 6 -20.32 0.74 12.15
N VAL A 7 -19.88 -0.51 12.05
CA VAL A 7 -18.73 -0.89 11.21
C VAL A 7 -19.24 -1.33 9.85
N ASP A 8 -19.09 -0.47 8.86
CA ASP A 8 -19.36 -0.78 7.46
C ASP A 8 -18.14 -1.51 6.84
N THR A 9 -18.14 -2.85 6.92
CA THR A 9 -17.04 -3.68 6.42
C THR A 9 -16.87 -3.61 4.91
N ASP A 10 -17.93 -3.30 4.15
CA ASP A 10 -17.85 -3.08 2.71
C ASP A 10 -17.08 -1.81 2.38
N ARG A 11 -17.36 -0.71 3.10
CA ARG A 11 -16.59 0.53 2.97
C ARG A 11 -15.11 0.34 3.29
N TRP A 12 -14.78 -0.54 4.25
CA TRP A 12 -13.39 -0.87 4.59
C TRP A 12 -12.72 -1.65 3.46
N ARG A 13 -13.38 -2.67 2.91
CA ARG A 13 -12.87 -3.43 1.75
C ARG A 13 -12.67 -2.52 0.53
N ASP A 14 -13.61 -1.60 0.29
CA ASP A 14 -13.51 -0.60 -0.77
C ASP A 14 -12.31 0.33 -0.57
N HIS A 15 -12.08 0.76 0.66
CA HIS A 15 -10.91 1.56 1.00
C HIS A 15 -9.61 0.78 0.74
N ALA A 16 -9.53 -0.47 1.20
CA ALA A 16 -8.37 -1.33 0.95
C ALA A 16 -8.09 -1.51 -0.55
N ARG A 17 -9.13 -1.72 -1.37
CA ARG A 17 -9.00 -1.80 -2.84
C ARG A 17 -8.40 -0.53 -3.44
N ARG A 18 -8.82 0.66 -2.99
CA ARG A 18 -8.27 1.94 -3.47
C ARG A 18 -6.81 2.12 -3.03
N VAL A 19 -6.49 1.77 -1.79
CA VAL A 19 -5.11 1.86 -1.26
C VAL A 19 -4.17 0.95 -2.05
N ASP A 20 -4.60 -0.28 -2.36
CA ASP A 20 -3.82 -1.21 -3.19
C ASP A 20 -3.60 -0.67 -4.60
N ALA A 21 -4.63 -0.11 -5.23
CA ALA A 21 -4.51 0.49 -6.55
C ALA A 21 -3.46 1.63 -6.54
N HIS A 22 -3.49 2.49 -5.51
CA HIS A 22 -2.46 3.52 -5.35
C HIS A 22 -1.07 2.93 -5.10
N GLY A 23 -0.95 1.85 -4.34
CA GLY A 23 0.31 1.13 -4.16
C GLY A 23 0.89 0.63 -5.49
N GLN A 24 0.04 0.06 -6.35
CA GLN A 24 0.42 -0.39 -7.69
C GLN A 24 0.82 0.76 -8.62
N ASP A 25 0.10 1.88 -8.59
CA ASP A 25 0.45 3.08 -9.35
C ASP A 25 1.85 3.60 -8.96
N VAL A 26 2.12 3.67 -7.65
CA VAL A 26 3.41 4.09 -7.09
C VAL A 26 4.53 3.14 -7.51
N ALA A 27 4.31 1.82 -7.41
CA ALA A 27 5.27 0.82 -7.89
C ALA A 27 5.56 0.96 -9.40
N GLY A 28 4.54 1.26 -10.20
CA GLY A 28 4.67 1.54 -11.63
C GLY A 28 5.50 2.80 -11.93
N ILE A 29 5.47 3.81 -11.04
CA ILE A 29 6.33 4.99 -11.14
C ILE A 29 7.79 4.62 -10.83
N ALA A 30 8.05 3.80 -9.81
CA ALA A 30 9.42 3.35 -9.50
C ALA A 30 10.05 2.58 -10.67
N GLY A 31 9.28 1.67 -11.29
CA GLY A 31 9.72 0.94 -12.48
C GLY A 31 10.10 1.87 -13.64
N ARG A 32 9.26 2.88 -13.91
CA ARG A 32 9.54 3.91 -14.93
C ARG A 32 10.75 4.77 -14.57
N ALA A 33 10.88 5.20 -13.31
CA ALA A 33 12.02 6.00 -12.85
C ALA A 33 13.35 5.26 -13.00
N ARG A 34 13.37 3.94 -12.72
CA ARG A 34 14.54 3.09 -12.98
C ARG A 34 14.87 2.96 -14.46
N ALA A 35 13.85 2.81 -15.31
CA ALA A 35 14.04 2.73 -16.76
C ALA A 35 14.55 4.05 -17.37
N MET A 36 14.22 5.19 -16.74
CA MET A 36 14.69 6.52 -17.14
C MET A 36 16.05 6.90 -16.53
N ALA A 37 16.63 6.06 -15.67
CA ALA A 37 17.92 6.35 -15.07
C ALA A 37 18.98 6.54 -16.16
N ALA A 38 19.71 7.64 -16.10
CA ALA A 38 20.69 7.97 -17.12
C ALA A 38 21.86 6.98 -16.99
N ASP A 39 22.25 6.33 -18.10
CA ASP A 39 23.49 5.57 -18.13
C ASP A 39 24.64 6.50 -17.71
N ARG A 40 25.54 6.01 -16.86
CA ARG A 40 26.72 6.77 -16.42
C ARG A 40 27.54 7.30 -17.59
N LEU A 41 27.47 6.61 -18.74
CA LEU A 41 28.12 6.98 -19.99
C LEU A 41 27.42 8.12 -20.75
N ALA A 42 26.15 8.41 -20.45
CA ALA A 42 25.40 9.52 -21.07
C ALA A 42 26.02 10.89 -20.78
N TYR A 43 26.83 10.99 -19.73
CA TYR A 43 27.53 12.21 -19.33
C TYR A 43 28.93 12.34 -19.99
N GLY A 44 29.40 11.31 -20.69
CA GLY A 44 30.77 11.24 -21.22
C GLY A 44 31.84 11.14 -20.12
N VAL A 45 33.09 10.89 -20.52
CA VAL A 45 34.20 10.61 -19.57
C VAL A 45 34.50 11.79 -18.63
N VAL A 46 34.40 13.02 -19.15
CA VAL A 46 34.71 14.25 -18.39
C VAL A 46 33.70 14.49 -17.26
N LEU A 47 32.42 14.15 -17.46
CA LEU A 47 31.36 14.32 -16.46
C LEU A 47 30.96 12.99 -15.81
N ALA A 48 31.76 11.92 -15.96
CA ALA A 48 31.49 10.62 -15.34
C ALA A 48 31.28 10.72 -13.81
N PRO A 49 32.01 11.55 -13.04
CA PRO A 49 31.72 11.74 -11.61
C PRO A 49 30.31 12.30 -11.33
N LEU A 50 29.81 13.17 -12.21
CA LEU A 50 28.44 13.70 -12.12
C LEU A 50 27.42 12.62 -12.46
N GLY A 51 27.67 11.81 -13.50
CA GLY A 51 26.83 10.67 -13.86
C GLY A 51 26.70 9.63 -12.73
N VAL A 52 27.80 9.34 -12.02
CA VAL A 52 27.78 8.46 -10.84
C VAL A 52 26.89 9.04 -9.73
N ARG A 53 27.03 10.33 -9.41
CA ARG A 53 26.19 10.99 -8.39
C ARG A 53 24.71 10.99 -8.77
N MET A 54 24.40 11.26 -10.04
CA MET A 54 23.03 11.27 -10.52
C MET A 54 22.40 9.87 -10.45
N SER A 55 23.15 8.84 -10.84
CA SER A 55 22.73 7.44 -10.74
C SER A 55 22.44 7.02 -9.30
N LEU A 56 23.26 7.46 -8.33
CA LEU A 56 23.03 7.21 -6.91
C LEU A 56 21.73 7.87 -6.41
N VAL A 57 21.49 9.14 -6.78
CA VAL A 57 20.26 9.86 -6.40
C VAL A 57 19.02 9.21 -7.03
N GLN A 58 19.10 8.82 -8.30
CA GLN A 58 18.01 8.11 -9.00
C GLN A 58 17.73 6.75 -8.35
N GLY A 59 18.77 6.00 -7.98
CA GLY A 59 18.64 4.74 -7.25
C GLY A 59 17.98 4.92 -5.88
N ALA A 60 18.40 5.93 -5.11
CA ALA A 60 17.81 6.25 -3.81
C ALA A 60 16.33 6.67 -3.93
N ALA A 61 16.00 7.51 -4.92
CA ALA A 61 14.62 7.91 -5.19
C ALA A 61 13.73 6.71 -5.57
N ALA A 62 14.22 5.84 -6.47
CA ALA A 62 13.50 4.62 -6.84
C ALA A 62 13.27 3.69 -5.63
N GLY A 63 14.28 3.54 -4.76
CA GLY A 63 14.15 2.77 -3.52
C GLY A 63 13.12 3.36 -2.55
N ALA A 64 13.05 4.67 -2.42
CA ALA A 64 12.04 5.33 -1.59
C ALA A 64 10.61 5.13 -2.13
N ILE A 65 10.43 5.20 -3.46
CA ILE A 65 9.13 4.98 -4.10
C ILE A 65 8.68 3.52 -3.91
N ASP A 66 9.58 2.55 -4.08
CA ASP A 66 9.29 1.15 -3.78
C ASP A 66 8.90 0.96 -2.31
N GLY A 67 9.63 1.57 -1.38
CA GLY A 67 9.30 1.50 0.05
C GLY A 67 7.90 2.03 0.36
N LEU A 68 7.53 3.16 -0.25
CA LEU A 68 6.18 3.72 -0.12
C LEU A 68 5.11 2.76 -0.67
N SER A 69 5.35 2.13 -1.82
CA SER A 69 4.42 1.14 -2.38
C SER A 69 4.19 -0.04 -1.44
N GLY A 70 5.25 -0.51 -0.76
CA GLY A 70 5.15 -1.59 0.23
C GLY A 70 4.34 -1.19 1.46
N VAL A 71 4.52 0.04 1.96
CA VAL A 71 3.73 0.56 3.09
C VAL A 71 2.25 0.62 2.74
N LEU A 72 1.91 1.06 1.51
CA LEU A 72 0.52 1.11 1.05
C LEU A 72 -0.10 -0.30 0.98
N ALA A 73 0.63 -1.29 0.46
CA ALA A 73 0.17 -2.67 0.43
C ALA A 73 -0.11 -3.23 1.84
N VAL A 74 0.83 -3.04 2.77
CA VAL A 74 0.65 -3.46 4.18
C VAL A 74 -0.56 -2.78 4.82
N ALA A 75 -0.79 -1.49 4.52
CA ALA A 75 -1.96 -0.77 5.02
C ALA A 75 -3.27 -1.34 4.47
N ALA A 76 -3.34 -1.68 3.18
CA ALA A 76 -4.51 -2.32 2.59
C ALA A 76 -4.81 -3.69 3.22
N ASP A 77 -3.77 -4.50 3.46
CA ASP A 77 -3.92 -5.80 4.13
C ASP A 77 -4.42 -5.66 5.57
N ALA A 78 -3.91 -4.69 6.31
CA ALA A 78 -4.39 -4.40 7.67
C ALA A 78 -5.88 -4.01 7.67
N VAL A 79 -6.33 -3.20 6.71
CA VAL A 79 -7.75 -2.80 6.59
C VAL A 79 -8.62 -4.01 6.24
N ARG A 80 -8.17 -4.90 5.34
CA ARG A 80 -8.89 -6.16 5.02
C ARG A 80 -9.02 -7.06 6.23
N ALA A 81 -7.93 -7.25 6.98
CA ALA A 81 -7.93 -8.06 8.19
C ALA A 81 -8.88 -7.47 9.23
N GLY A 82 -8.88 -6.15 9.40
CA GLY A 82 -9.83 -5.46 10.28
C GLY A 82 -11.28 -5.70 9.89
N ALA A 83 -11.61 -5.62 8.60
CA ALA A 83 -12.95 -5.90 8.11
C ALA A 83 -13.38 -7.35 8.40
N ALA A 84 -12.50 -8.33 8.15
CA ALA A 84 -12.77 -9.74 8.42
C ALA A 84 -13.03 -10.01 9.91
N VAL A 85 -12.23 -9.41 10.80
CA VAL A 85 -12.44 -9.53 12.25
C VAL A 85 -13.79 -8.95 12.67
N SER A 86 -14.22 -7.83 12.06
CA SER A 86 -15.53 -7.26 12.34
C SER A 86 -16.67 -8.18 11.89
N ASP A 87 -16.59 -8.80 10.71
CA ASP A 87 -17.59 -9.78 10.27
C ASP A 87 -17.65 -10.99 11.22
N GLU A 88 -16.49 -11.50 11.67
CA GLU A 88 -16.41 -12.61 12.62
C GLU A 88 -17.09 -12.29 13.97
N VAL A 89 -16.93 -11.05 14.45
CA VAL A 89 -17.59 -10.58 15.67
C VAL A 89 -19.10 -10.55 15.47
N ASP A 90 -19.59 -10.02 14.35
CA ASP A 90 -21.03 -9.96 14.05
C ASP A 90 -21.65 -11.36 13.95
N ASP A 91 -20.96 -12.29 13.29
CA ASP A 91 -21.38 -13.70 13.19
C ASP A 91 -21.46 -14.37 14.57
N LEU A 92 -20.47 -14.14 15.43
CA LEU A 92 -20.42 -14.69 16.78
C LEU A 92 -21.54 -14.11 17.66
N VAL A 93 -21.79 -12.81 17.58
CA VAL A 93 -22.88 -12.13 18.28
C VAL A 93 -24.23 -12.68 17.81
N ALA A 94 -24.46 -12.75 16.50
CA ALA A 94 -25.69 -13.30 15.93
C ALA A 94 -25.91 -14.77 16.31
N ALA A 95 -24.85 -15.60 16.29
CA ALA A 95 -24.92 -16.99 16.72
C ALA A 95 -25.27 -17.12 18.22
N THR A 96 -24.74 -16.24 19.05
CA THR A 96 -25.01 -16.20 20.50
C THR A 96 -26.46 -15.83 20.76
N PHE A 97 -26.99 -14.79 20.12
CA PHE A 97 -28.40 -14.41 20.25
C PHE A 97 -29.35 -15.52 19.77
N ARG A 98 -29.05 -16.18 18.64
CA ARG A 98 -29.84 -17.33 18.18
C ARG A 98 -29.87 -18.49 19.16
N LYS A 99 -28.79 -18.71 19.92
CA LYS A 99 -28.75 -19.74 20.97
C LYS A 99 -29.53 -19.32 22.22
N ALA A 100 -29.47 -18.04 22.59
CA ALA A 100 -30.13 -17.53 23.79
C ALA A 100 -31.66 -17.38 23.66
N LEU A 101 -32.16 -17.22 22.42
CA LEU A 101 -33.59 -17.05 22.12
C LEU A 101 -34.31 -18.37 21.74
N ARG A 102 -33.61 -19.51 21.84
CA ARG A 102 -34.17 -20.86 21.70
C ARG A 102 -34.23 -21.53 23.05
#